data_AF-A0A4D9CLU8-F1
#
_entry.id   AF-A0A4D9CLU8-F1
#
_cell.length_a   1.000
_cell.length_b   1.000
_cell.length_c   1.000
_cell.angle_alpha   90.00
_cell.angle_beta   90.00
_cell.angle_gamma   90.00
#
_symmetry.space_group_name_H-M   'P 1'
#
loop_
_entity.id
_entity.type
_entity.pdbx_description
1 polymer ?
#
loop_
_entity_poly.entity_id
_entity_poly.type
_entity_poly.pdbx_seq_one_letter_code
_entity_poly.pdbx_strand_id
1 'polypeptide(L)'
;MHDGGFSTTQGPSEEVDLLSLWTLETNLLTSLMYRNKNQHGRTGYWKRLEEVRRRTEELDVPSLLDLLVEERQHLFMVKCSTKTQKEKTRRQLHQVAATRSTALSTAILQCCSAMTSITAAAELLVQEIAQGYFLNLLILFLAILGRFRTLLRHLTGRKVLEVIVTKRMISASP
;
A
#
# COMPACT_ATOMS: atom_id res chain seq x y z
N MET A 1 29.27 -41.53 17.41
CA MET A 1 27.94 -41.61 16.78
C MET A 1 26.97 -40.76 17.57
N HIS A 2 26.72 -39.54 17.10
CA HIS A 2 25.41 -38.87 17.03
C HIS A 2 25.65 -37.44 16.54
N ASP A 3 25.57 -37.30 15.21
CA ASP A 3 25.39 -36.02 14.55
C ASP A 3 24.03 -35.45 14.95
N GLY A 4 24.05 -34.28 15.58
CA GLY A 4 22.86 -33.50 15.94
C GLY A 4 22.90 -32.17 15.20
N GLY A 5 22.86 -32.20 13.87
CA GLY A 5 22.69 -31.02 13.05
C GLY A 5 21.30 -30.41 13.26
N PHE A 6 21.19 -29.41 14.13
CA PHE A 6 20.04 -28.52 14.18
C PHE A 6 20.05 -27.64 12.92
N SER A 7 19.45 -28.15 11.86
CA SER A 7 19.14 -27.40 10.64
C SER A 7 17.88 -26.57 10.90
N THR A 8 18.01 -25.43 11.56
CA THR A 8 16.92 -24.45 11.67
C THR A 8 16.89 -23.59 10.40
N THR A 9 16.54 -24.20 9.27
CA THR A 9 16.12 -23.47 8.07
C THR A 9 14.64 -23.12 8.20
N GLN A 10 14.32 -22.11 9.02
CA GLN A 10 13.05 -21.41 8.88
C GLN A 10 13.22 -20.37 7.78
N GLY A 11 12.95 -20.80 6.54
CA GLY A 11 12.70 -19.91 5.41
C GLY A 11 11.39 -19.12 5.59
N PRO A 12 11.17 -18.05 4.80
CA PRO A 12 10.14 -17.04 5.03
C PRO A 12 8.75 -17.60 4.71
N SER A 13 8.06 -18.16 5.71
CA SER A 13 6.79 -18.87 5.52
C SER A 13 5.53 -18.03 5.74
N GLU A 14 5.62 -16.71 5.95
CA GLU A 14 4.44 -15.84 6.13
C GLU A 14 4.67 -14.45 5.51
N GLU A 15 5.24 -14.35 4.30
CA GLU A 15 5.00 -13.13 3.52
C GLU A 15 3.57 -13.20 3.00
N VAL A 16 2.66 -12.57 3.75
CA VAL A 16 1.30 -12.25 3.30
C VAL A 16 1.40 -11.64 1.92
N ASP A 17 0.80 -12.28 0.93
CA ASP A 17 0.76 -11.78 -0.44
C ASP A 17 -0.10 -10.51 -0.49
N LEU A 18 0.58 -9.37 -0.41
CA LEU A 18 -0.05 -8.05 -0.36
C LEU A 18 -0.83 -7.73 -1.64
N LEU A 19 -0.42 -8.33 -2.77
CA LEU A 19 -1.06 -8.10 -4.07
C LEU A 19 -2.39 -8.85 -4.15
N SER A 20 -2.44 -10.14 -3.76
CA SER A 20 -3.71 -10.86 -3.73
C SER A 20 -4.70 -10.25 -2.74
N LEU A 21 -4.23 -9.77 -1.57
CA LEU A 21 -5.09 -9.01 -0.65
C LEU A 21 -5.59 -7.69 -1.26
N TRP A 22 -4.74 -6.97 -1.99
CA TRP A 22 -5.13 -5.74 -2.69
C TRP A 22 -6.22 -6.00 -3.73
N THR A 23 -6.03 -7.01 -4.57
CA THR A 23 -7.00 -7.42 -5.59
C THR A 23 -8.31 -7.88 -4.95
N LEU A 24 -8.25 -8.64 -3.84
CA LEU A 24 -9.43 -9.08 -3.10
C LEU A 24 -10.26 -7.88 -2.61
N GLU A 25 -9.64 -6.91 -1.93
CA GLU A 25 -10.36 -5.74 -1.41
C GLU A 25 -10.93 -4.87 -2.54
N THR A 26 -10.21 -4.73 -3.65
CA THR A 26 -10.69 -4.02 -4.85
C THR A 26 -11.93 -4.70 -5.44
N ASN A 27 -11.94 -6.02 -5.52
CA ASN A 27 -13.09 -6.79 -5.99
C ASN A 27 -14.28 -6.69 -5.02
N LEU A 28 -14.04 -6.73 -3.71
CA LEU A 28 -15.07 -6.55 -2.70
C LEU A 28 -15.71 -5.16 -2.80
N LEU A 29 -14.89 -4.10 -2.88
CA LEU A 29 -15.38 -2.73 -3.05
C LEU A 29 -16.23 -2.60 -4.31
N THR A 30 -15.71 -3.05 -5.45
CA THR A 30 -16.39 -2.95 -6.75
C THR A 30 -17.70 -3.72 -6.77
N SER A 31 -17.72 -4.94 -6.24
CA SER A 31 -18.92 -5.77 -6.17
C SER A 31 -19.99 -5.15 -5.28
N LEU A 32 -19.59 -4.64 -4.10
CA LEU A 32 -20.51 -4.01 -3.16
C LEU A 32 -21.07 -2.70 -3.73
N MET A 33 -20.23 -1.90 -4.40
CA MET A 33 -20.66 -0.70 -5.09
C MET A 33 -21.61 -1.00 -6.25
N TYR A 34 -21.32 -2.00 -7.07
CA TYR A 34 -22.19 -2.36 -8.18
C TYR A 34 -23.60 -2.72 -7.72
N ARG A 35 -23.72 -3.57 -6.69
CA ARG A 35 -25.01 -4.01 -6.15
C ARG A 35 -25.85 -2.87 -5.56
N ASN A 36 -25.21 -1.84 -5.00
CA ASN A 36 -25.88 -0.78 -4.25
C ASN A 36 -25.99 0.55 -5.02
N LYS A 37 -25.53 0.60 -6.28
CA LYS A 37 -25.48 1.82 -7.10
C LYS A 37 -26.85 2.50 -7.26
N ASN A 38 -27.90 1.74 -7.49
CA ASN A 38 -29.23 2.30 -7.76
C ASN A 38 -29.86 2.96 -6.52
N GLN A 39 -29.48 2.53 -5.32
CA GLN A 39 -30.01 3.06 -4.07
C GLN A 39 -29.20 4.28 -3.57
N HIS A 40 -27.88 4.26 -3.77
CA HIS A 40 -26.99 5.23 -3.12
C HIS A 40 -26.20 6.11 -4.08
N GLY A 41 -26.32 5.90 -5.40
CA GLY A 41 -25.49 6.54 -6.42
C GLY A 41 -25.51 8.08 -6.43
N ARG A 42 -26.51 8.71 -5.81
CA ARG A 42 -26.64 10.17 -5.72
C ARG A 42 -26.10 10.75 -4.40
N THR A 43 -25.78 9.91 -3.41
CA THR A 43 -25.35 10.35 -2.08
C THR A 43 -23.92 10.89 -2.09
N GLY A 44 -23.58 11.73 -1.10
CA GLY A 44 -22.25 12.34 -0.98
C GLY A 44 -21.15 11.30 -0.70
N TYR A 45 -21.39 10.37 0.22
CA TYR A 45 -20.43 9.31 0.54
C TYR A 45 -20.18 8.39 -0.65
N TRP A 46 -21.19 8.15 -1.50
CA TRP A 46 -21.04 7.31 -2.68
C TRP A 46 -20.05 7.88 -3.69
N LYS A 47 -20.12 9.19 -3.96
CA LYS A 47 -19.15 9.88 -4.83
C LYS A 47 -17.72 9.76 -4.28
N ARG A 48 -17.56 9.76 -2.95
CA ARG A 48 -16.25 9.52 -2.32
C ARG A 48 -15.79 8.08 -2.47
N LEU A 49 -16.69 7.10 -2.37
CA LEU A 49 -16.36 5.70 -2.63
C LEU A 49 -15.96 5.47 -4.10
N GLU A 50 -16.61 6.15 -5.06
CA GLU A 50 -16.21 6.14 -6.47
C GLU A 50 -14.80 6.70 -6.67
N GLU A 51 -14.47 7.79 -5.98
CA GLU A 51 -13.10 8.33 -6.00
C GLU A 51 -12.10 7.35 -5.37
N VAL A 52 -12.43 6.71 -4.25
CA VAL A 52 -11.57 5.67 -3.66
C VAL A 52 -11.33 4.55 -4.66
N ARG A 53 -12.39 4.02 -5.27
CA ARG A 53 -12.28 2.94 -6.27
C ARG A 53 -11.36 3.34 -7.42
N ARG A 54 -11.53 4.54 -7.95
CA ARG A 54 -10.68 5.07 -9.01
C ARG A 54 -9.21 5.17 -8.58
N ARG A 55 -8.93 5.64 -7.36
CA ARG A 55 -7.55 5.70 -6.84
C ARG A 55 -6.94 4.32 -6.60
N THR A 56 -7.74 3.34 -6.19
CA THR A 56 -7.25 1.97 -6.02
C THR A 56 -6.97 1.31 -7.37
N GLU A 57 -7.79 1.58 -8.39
CA GLU A 57 -7.56 1.13 -9.77
C GLU A 57 -6.30 1.78 -10.39
N GLU A 58 -6.05 3.06 -10.13
CA GLU A 58 -4.81 3.76 -10.56
C GLU A 58 -3.54 3.13 -9.97
N LEU A 59 -3.65 2.54 -8.79
CA LEU A 59 -2.57 1.84 -8.11
C LEU A 59 -2.43 0.40 -8.59
N ASP A 60 -3.53 -0.24 -9.02
CA ASP A 60 -3.56 -1.62 -9.53
C ASP A 60 -2.89 -1.79 -10.91
N VAL A 61 -2.23 -0.75 -11.42
CA VAL A 61 -1.30 -0.89 -12.55
C VAL A 61 -0.15 -1.78 -12.06
N PRO A 62 0.07 -2.97 -12.65
CA PRO A 62 0.99 -3.98 -12.10
C PRO A 62 2.37 -3.41 -11.76
N SER A 63 2.88 -2.53 -12.62
CA SER A 63 4.19 -1.91 -12.45
C SER A 63 4.38 -1.03 -11.20
N LEU A 64 3.31 -0.54 -10.56
CA LEU A 64 3.42 0.36 -9.41
C LEU A 64 3.38 -0.39 -8.08
N LEU A 65 2.45 -1.34 -7.93
CA LEU A 65 2.38 -2.17 -6.72
C LEU A 65 3.56 -3.13 -6.65
N ASP A 66 3.95 -3.75 -7.78
CA ASP A 66 5.13 -4.61 -7.85
C ASP A 66 6.38 -3.83 -7.44
N LEU A 67 6.53 -2.59 -7.91
CA LEU A 67 7.65 -1.71 -7.53
C LEU A 67 7.69 -1.44 -6.02
N LEU A 68 6.54 -1.23 -5.37
CA LEU A 68 6.48 -1.01 -3.92
C LEU A 68 6.83 -2.29 -3.14
N VAL A 69 6.38 -3.45 -3.61
CA VAL A 69 6.71 -4.76 -3.01
C VAL A 69 8.20 -5.06 -3.16
N GLU A 70 8.76 -4.88 -4.36
CA GLU A 70 10.19 -5.05 -4.65
C GLU A 70 11.04 -4.14 -3.75
N GLU A 71 10.73 -2.85 -3.68
CA GLU A 71 11.49 -1.90 -2.86
C GLU A 71 11.38 -2.23 -1.36
N ARG A 72 10.22 -2.71 -0.88
CA ARG A 72 10.07 -3.21 0.49
C ARG A 72 10.97 -4.40 0.75
N GLN A 73 10.98 -5.40 -0.13
CA GLN A 73 11.84 -6.59 -0.01
C GLN A 73 13.32 -6.20 -0.03
N HIS A 74 13.72 -5.30 -0.93
CA HIS A 74 15.09 -4.76 -0.97
C HIS A 74 15.48 -4.07 0.35
N LEU A 75 14.62 -3.21 0.92
CA LEU A 75 14.89 -2.56 2.20
C LEU A 75 14.97 -3.56 3.36
N PHE A 76 14.19 -4.63 3.33
CA PHE A 76 14.27 -5.71 4.31
C PHE A 76 15.60 -6.46 4.22
N MET A 77 16.02 -6.84 3.00
CA MET A 77 17.30 -7.51 2.77
C MET A 77 18.52 -6.66 3.20
N VAL A 78 18.49 -5.34 2.94
CA VAL A 78 19.56 -4.41 3.35
C VAL A 78 19.71 -4.34 4.87
N LYS A 79 18.62 -4.51 5.64
CA LYS A 79 18.71 -4.57 7.12
C LYS A 79 19.40 -5.83 7.61
N CYS A 80 19.20 -6.96 6.95
CA CYS A 80 19.74 -8.27 7.34
C CYS A 80 21.19 -8.50 6.87
N SER A 81 21.75 -7.61 6.05
CA SER A 81 23.07 -7.80 5.44
C SER A 81 24.24 -7.30 6.34
N THR A 82 25.34 -8.06 6.35
CA THR A 82 26.59 -7.74 7.07
C THR A 82 27.34 -6.55 6.44
N LYS A 83 28.17 -5.84 7.23
CA LYS A 83 28.79 -4.54 6.87
C LYS A 83 29.47 -4.52 5.49
N THR A 84 30.17 -5.59 5.10
CA THR A 84 30.94 -5.67 3.86
C THR A 84 30.06 -5.77 2.60
N GLN A 85 28.85 -6.30 2.73
CA GLN A 85 27.90 -6.48 1.64
C GLN A 85 27.04 -5.22 1.42
N LYS A 86 26.87 -4.39 2.46
CA LYS A 86 26.23 -3.06 2.38
C LYS A 86 26.93 -2.11 1.39
N GLU A 87 28.26 -2.14 1.29
CA GLU A 87 29.02 -1.24 0.39
C GLU A 87 28.76 -1.54 -1.10
N LYS A 88 28.71 -2.83 -1.46
CA LYS A 88 28.51 -3.29 -2.85
C LYS A 88 27.05 -3.06 -3.29
N THR A 89 26.09 -3.33 -2.41
CA THR A 89 24.67 -3.04 -2.62
C THR A 89 24.44 -1.52 -2.75
N ARG A 90 25.14 -0.69 -1.98
CA ARG A 90 25.03 0.77 -2.02
C ARG A 90 25.50 1.39 -3.36
N ARG A 91 26.53 0.84 -4.00
CA ARG A 91 26.98 1.30 -5.33
C ARG A 91 26.01 0.91 -6.46
N GLN A 92 25.45 -0.30 -6.42
CA GLN A 92 24.39 -0.72 -7.36
C GLN A 92 23.11 0.12 -7.19
N LEU A 93 22.80 0.51 -5.95
CA LEU A 93 21.69 1.40 -5.61
C LEU A 93 21.77 2.77 -6.30
N HIS A 94 22.97 3.36 -6.46
CA HIS A 94 23.10 4.68 -7.07
C HIS A 94 22.79 4.70 -8.58
N GLN A 95 23.10 3.61 -9.30
CA GLN A 95 22.95 3.55 -10.75
C GLN A 95 21.52 3.16 -11.18
N VAL A 96 20.85 2.33 -10.37
CA VAL A 96 19.43 1.96 -10.56
C VAL A 96 18.48 3.05 -10.04
N ALA A 97 18.94 3.89 -9.10
CA ALA A 97 18.10 4.88 -8.42
C ALA A 97 17.52 5.95 -9.33
N ALA A 98 18.17 6.42 -10.39
CA ALA A 98 17.68 7.62 -11.11
C ALA A 98 16.33 7.39 -11.82
N THR A 99 16.18 6.29 -12.56
CA THR A 99 14.93 5.92 -13.25
C THR A 99 13.93 5.24 -12.33
N ARG A 100 14.37 4.37 -11.39
CA ARG A 100 13.45 3.79 -10.39
C ARG A 100 12.92 4.83 -9.40
N SER A 101 13.68 5.89 -9.08
CA SER A 101 13.25 6.92 -8.11
C SER A 101 12.03 7.71 -8.57
N THR A 102 11.90 8.00 -9.87
CA THR A 102 10.73 8.72 -10.39
C THR A 102 9.48 7.86 -10.32
N ALA A 103 9.56 6.61 -10.79
CA ALA A 103 8.44 5.67 -10.72
C ALA A 103 8.02 5.39 -9.27
N LEU A 104 9.00 5.22 -8.37
CA LEU A 104 8.74 5.00 -6.94
C LEU A 104 8.12 6.23 -6.27
N SER A 105 8.60 7.43 -6.61
CA SER A 105 8.01 8.68 -6.13
C SER A 105 6.56 8.82 -6.59
N THR A 106 6.27 8.49 -7.84
CA THR A 106 4.91 8.50 -8.39
C THR A 106 4.02 7.49 -7.68
N ALA A 107 4.48 6.24 -7.50
CA ALA A 107 3.75 5.20 -6.77
C ALA A 107 3.38 5.66 -5.35
N ILE A 108 4.33 6.29 -4.65
CA ILE A 108 4.10 6.78 -3.28
C ILE A 108 3.15 7.97 -3.25
N LEU A 109 3.27 8.91 -4.21
CA LEU A 109 2.32 10.01 -4.34
C LEU A 109 0.90 9.48 -4.60
N GLN A 110 0.76 8.44 -5.42
CA GLN A 110 -0.52 7.79 -5.64
C GLN A 110 -1.03 7.08 -4.39
N CYS A 111 -0.17 6.40 -3.61
CA CYS A 111 -0.56 5.85 -2.30
C CYS A 111 -1.02 6.94 -1.33
N CYS A 112 -0.33 8.08 -1.27
CA CYS A 112 -0.72 9.22 -0.44
C CYS A 112 -2.06 9.83 -0.88
N SER A 113 -2.27 9.95 -2.20
CA SER A 113 -3.54 10.38 -2.79
C SER A 113 -4.68 9.43 -2.41
N ALA A 114 -4.46 8.12 -2.58
CA ALA A 114 -5.42 7.10 -2.18
C ALA A 114 -5.73 7.13 -0.68
N MET A 115 -4.72 7.27 0.19
CA MET A 115 -4.92 7.40 1.64
C MET A 115 -5.76 8.64 2.01
N THR A 116 -5.54 9.76 1.31
CA THR A 116 -6.33 10.98 1.49
C THR A 116 -7.79 10.74 1.11
N SER A 117 -8.04 10.14 -0.06
CA SER A 117 -9.39 9.81 -0.51
C SER A 117 -10.10 8.82 0.41
N ILE A 118 -9.40 7.80 0.90
CA ILE A 118 -9.92 6.81 1.86
C ILE A 118 -10.33 7.50 3.17
N THR A 119 -9.52 8.43 3.66
CA THR A 119 -9.81 9.18 4.90
C THR A 119 -11.06 10.04 4.72
N ALA A 120 -11.14 10.80 3.62
CA ALA A 120 -12.30 11.63 3.32
C ALA A 120 -13.59 10.81 3.14
N ALA A 121 -13.51 9.63 2.53
CA ALA A 121 -14.65 8.72 2.40
C ALA A 121 -15.10 8.17 3.77
N ALA A 122 -14.15 7.76 4.61
CA ALA A 122 -14.43 7.24 5.94
C ALA A 122 -15.12 8.29 6.85
N GLU A 123 -14.69 9.56 6.79
CA GLU A 123 -15.32 10.65 7.55
C GLU A 123 -16.80 10.81 7.20
N LEU A 124 -17.15 10.80 5.90
CA LEU A 124 -18.55 10.88 5.47
C LEU A 124 -19.34 9.65 5.89
N LEU A 125 -18.77 8.44 5.76
CA LEU A 125 -19.45 7.22 6.20
C LEU A 125 -19.75 7.24 7.69
N VAL A 126 -18.83 7.73 8.53
CA VAL A 126 -19.05 7.88 9.97
C VAL A 126 -20.18 8.86 10.27
N GLN A 127 -20.27 9.97 9.53
CA GLN A 127 -21.38 10.93 9.67
C GLN A 127 -22.73 10.31 9.32
N GLU A 128 -22.81 9.52 8.25
CA GLU A 128 -24.03 8.83 7.83
C GLU A 128 -24.43 7.71 8.82
N ILE A 129 -23.44 7.00 9.38
CA ILE A 129 -23.65 6.01 10.46
C ILE A 129 -24.23 6.68 11.71
N ALA A 130 -23.72 7.86 12.09
CA ALA A 130 -24.22 8.60 13.24
C ALA A 130 -25.70 9.03 13.07
N GLN A 131 -26.18 9.15 11.83
CA GLN A 131 -27.58 9.42 11.52
C GLN A 131 -28.46 8.16 11.49
N GLY A 132 -27.86 6.97 11.65
CA GLY A 132 -28.57 5.69 11.72
C GLY A 132 -28.93 5.07 10.37
N TYR A 133 -28.45 5.63 9.25
CA TYR A 133 -28.79 5.14 7.93
C TYR A 133 -27.97 3.91 7.52
N PHE A 134 -28.65 2.90 6.94
CA PHE A 134 -28.04 1.74 6.26
C PHE A 134 -26.80 1.13 6.96
N LEU A 135 -26.85 1.01 8.30
CA LEU A 135 -25.71 0.73 9.17
C LEU A 135 -24.83 -0.44 8.69
N ASN A 136 -25.44 -1.57 8.35
CA ASN A 136 -24.70 -2.75 7.90
C ASN A 136 -23.86 -2.48 6.64
N LEU A 137 -24.43 -1.76 5.67
CA LEU A 137 -23.73 -1.41 4.43
C LEU A 137 -22.58 -0.43 4.69
N LEU A 138 -22.84 0.61 5.49
CA LEU A 138 -21.82 1.63 5.78
C LEU A 138 -20.66 1.06 6.60
N ILE A 139 -20.93 0.17 7.57
CA ILE A 139 -19.91 -0.53 8.34
C ILE A 139 -19.06 -1.44 7.44
N LEU A 140 -19.67 -2.13 6.47
CA LEU A 140 -18.94 -2.94 5.50
C LEU A 140 -18.00 -2.08 4.65
N PHE A 141 -18.46 -0.93 4.15
CA PHE A 141 -17.59 0.01 3.46
C PHE A 141 -16.45 0.51 4.35
N LEU A 142 -16.74 0.88 5.59
CA LEU A 142 -15.74 1.35 6.54
C LEU A 142 -14.67 0.28 6.83
N ALA A 143 -15.07 -0.98 6.92
CA ALA A 143 -14.16 -2.11 7.11
C ALA A 143 -13.25 -2.31 5.89
N ILE A 144 -13.79 -2.24 4.66
CA ILE A 144 -13.00 -2.31 3.42
C ILE A 144 -12.00 -1.14 3.36
N LEU A 145 -12.44 0.08 3.64
CA LEU A 145 -11.57 1.27 3.69
C LEU A 145 -10.44 1.12 4.73
N GLY A 146 -10.75 0.55 5.90
CA GLY A 146 -9.76 0.25 6.94
C GLY A 146 -8.70 -0.76 6.48
N ARG A 147 -9.10 -1.79 5.73
CA ARG A 147 -8.17 -2.77 5.16
C ARG A 147 -7.31 -2.17 4.06
N PHE A 148 -7.87 -1.36 3.15
CA PHE A 148 -7.06 -0.60 2.18
C PHE A 148 -6.02 0.29 2.83
N ARG A 149 -6.41 1.06 3.85
CA ARG A 149 -5.49 1.92 4.60
C ARG A 149 -4.35 1.13 5.24
N THR A 150 -4.66 -0.07 5.74
CA THR A 150 -3.66 -0.97 6.34
C THR A 150 -2.71 -1.52 5.29
N LEU A 151 -3.23 -2.00 4.15
CA LEU A 151 -2.42 -2.45 3.01
C LEU A 151 -1.50 -1.35 2.48
N LEU A 152 -2.02 -0.14 2.26
CA LEU A 152 -1.23 1.01 1.81
C LEU A 152 -0.11 1.37 2.78
N ARG A 153 -0.36 1.29 4.09
CA ARG A 153 0.66 1.50 5.13
C ARG A 153 1.72 0.42 5.12
N HIS A 154 1.35 -0.83 4.87
CA HIS A 154 2.31 -1.93 4.73
C HIS A 154 3.17 -1.82 3.48
N LEU A 155 2.58 -1.39 2.36
CA LEU A 155 3.27 -1.18 1.09
C LEU A 155 4.23 0.02 1.14
N THR A 156 3.76 1.15 1.66
CA THR A 156 4.58 2.36 1.75
C THR A 156 5.58 2.31 2.88
N GLY A 157 5.24 1.78 4.06
CA GLY A 157 6.15 1.68 5.21
C GLY A 157 6.73 3.02 5.71
N ARG A 158 7.11 3.09 6.99
CA ARG A 158 7.76 4.29 7.54
C ARG A 158 9.10 4.61 6.85
N LYS A 159 9.80 3.55 6.42
CA LYS A 159 11.17 3.64 5.88
C LYS A 159 11.25 4.02 4.40
N VAL A 160 10.28 3.66 3.56
CA VAL A 160 10.29 4.11 2.16
C VAL A 160 10.06 5.62 2.12
N LEU A 161 9.17 6.13 2.99
CA LEU A 161 9.00 7.57 3.21
C LEU A 161 10.31 8.26 3.67
N GLU A 162 11.01 7.71 4.67
CA GLU A 162 12.29 8.26 5.15
C GLU A 162 13.38 8.29 4.08
N VAL A 163 13.53 7.22 3.29
CA VAL A 163 14.53 7.10 2.22
C VAL A 163 14.30 8.14 1.11
N ILE A 164 13.05 8.52 0.85
CA ILE A 164 12.74 9.52 -0.18
C ILE A 164 12.90 10.93 0.34
N VAL A 165 12.52 11.20 1.59
CA VAL A 165 12.80 12.50 2.22
C VAL A 165 14.32 12.75 2.22
N THR A 166 15.12 11.75 2.60
CA THR A 166 16.59 11.87 2.53
C THR A 166 17.11 12.01 1.10
N LYS A 167 16.60 11.22 0.13
CA LYS A 167 17.03 11.35 -1.27
C LYS A 167 16.65 12.70 -1.90
N ARG A 168 15.47 13.25 -1.61
CA ARG A 168 15.06 14.60 -2.07
C ARG A 168 15.88 15.71 -1.43
N MET A 169 16.24 15.58 -0.15
CA MET A 169 17.13 16.56 0.51
C MET A 169 18.53 16.53 -0.09
N ILE A 170 19.06 15.36 -0.44
CA ILE A 170 20.39 15.23 -1.07
C ILE A 170 20.40 15.78 -2.50
N SER A 171 19.32 15.62 -3.28
CA SER A 171 19.20 16.19 -4.62
C SER A 171 18.87 17.68 -4.66
N ALA A 172 18.49 18.28 -3.53
CA ALA A 172 18.14 19.70 -3.39
C ALA A 172 19.23 20.52 -2.69
N SER A 173 20.33 19.89 -2.25
CA SER A 173 21.53 20.60 -1.82
C SER A 173 22.35 21.00 -3.06
N PRO A 174 22.57 22.30 -3.32
CA PRO A 174 23.38 22.78 -4.44
C PRO A 174 24.87 22.46 -4.30
#